data_AF-A0A2I1GRJ5-F1
#
_entry.id   AF-A0A2I1GRJ5-F1
#
_cell.length_a   1.000
_cell.length_b   1.000
_cell.length_c   1.000
_cell.angle_alpha   90.00
_cell.angle_beta   90.00
_cell.angle_gamma   90.00
#
_symmetry.space_group_name_H-M   'P 1'
#
loop_
_entity.id
_entity.type
_entity.pdbx_description
1 polymer ?
#
loop_
_entity_poly.entity_id
_entity_poly.type
_entity_poly.pdbx_seq_one_letter_code
_entity_poly.pdbx_strand_id
1 'polypeptide(L)'
;MATCIRKWGSHFIQTGELLVYRQGKHTKLRSLINDEDFKNECQVWLRQQTPESRSPTNLKKYIEETVFPKLTGHIKKETISEKTCRNYMHFWGYKYDEKKKGVYYDGHERPDVVEYRKEWLKRMFEYKKSMKDFDGDMLDVVLEPQLKPEEKEIVQVTHDECHFYANDGQRKIWMKKDEDILRSKHIGRSIMVSAFLCPCHGLLQLSDEQLQVNPHIEHKEAVVLRSIQSDGYWKSEHMLDQLVHQAIPIFEILHPGCTGVFCFDQSTNHNAMAGD
;
A
#
# COMPACT_ATOMS: atom_id res chain seq x y z
N MET A 1 -41.57 -11.21 -25.55
CA MET A 1 -42.61 -10.44 -26.28
C MET A 1 -43.80 -10.06 -25.38
N ALA A 2 -44.37 -10.98 -24.60
CA ALA A 2 -45.55 -10.72 -23.75
C ALA A 2 -45.37 -9.65 -22.63
N THR A 3 -44.14 -9.42 -22.16
CA THR A 3 -43.84 -8.41 -21.10
C THR A 3 -43.84 -6.99 -21.64
N CYS A 4 -43.44 -6.79 -22.90
CA CYS A 4 -43.41 -5.47 -23.54
C CYS A 4 -44.83 -4.96 -23.81
N ILE A 5 -45.73 -5.85 -24.24
CA ILE A 5 -47.14 -5.51 -24.51
C ILE A 5 -47.85 -5.03 -23.24
N ARG A 6 -47.61 -5.70 -22.10
CA ARG A 6 -48.16 -5.26 -20.80
C ARG A 6 -47.67 -3.88 -20.40
N LYS A 7 -46.38 -3.59 -20.57
CA LYS A 7 -45.80 -2.27 -20.30
C LYS A 7 -46.37 -1.17 -21.20
N TRP A 8 -46.56 -1.46 -22.48
CA TRP A 8 -47.15 -0.50 -23.42
C TRP A 8 -48.62 -0.24 -23.10
N GLY A 9 -49.37 -1.28 -22.74
CA GLY A 9 -50.75 -1.14 -22.27
C GLY A 9 -50.84 -0.26 -21.02
N SER A 10 -50.01 -0.52 -20.01
CA SER A 10 -50.02 0.29 -18.78
C SER A 10 -49.66 1.77 -19.03
N HIS A 11 -48.70 2.05 -19.92
CA HIS A 11 -48.32 3.42 -20.26
C HIS A 11 -49.44 4.16 -20.98
N PHE A 12 -50.05 3.55 -22.00
CA PHE A 12 -51.15 4.15 -22.75
C PHE A 12 -52.36 4.46 -21.86
N ILE A 13 -52.67 3.58 -20.91
CA ILE A 13 -53.76 3.81 -19.94
C ILE A 13 -53.48 5.03 -19.05
N GLN A 14 -52.21 5.31 -18.72
CA GLN A 14 -51.84 6.43 -17.85
C GLN A 14 -51.72 7.77 -18.59
N THR A 15 -51.20 7.76 -19.82
CA THR A 15 -50.83 9.01 -20.52
C THR A 15 -51.73 9.34 -21.71
N GLY A 16 -52.51 8.38 -22.20
CA GLY A 16 -53.32 8.52 -23.42
C GLY A 16 -52.51 8.50 -24.71
N GLU A 17 -51.18 8.29 -24.63
CA GLU A 17 -50.27 8.40 -25.76
C GLU A 17 -49.56 7.06 -26.03
N LEU A 18 -49.36 6.74 -27.32
CA LEU A 18 -48.56 5.59 -27.73
C LEU A 18 -47.07 5.95 -27.71
N LEU A 19 -46.24 5.04 -27.18
CA LEU A 19 -44.79 5.21 -27.16
C LEU A 19 -44.24 5.28 -28.60
N VAL A 20 -43.62 6.40 -28.96
CA VAL A 20 -43.01 6.60 -30.27
C VAL A 20 -41.63 5.92 -30.31
N TYR A 21 -41.48 4.88 -31.13
CA TYR A 21 -40.20 4.21 -31.38
C TYR A 21 -39.60 4.66 -32.73
N ARG A 22 -38.30 4.99 -32.74
CA ARG A 22 -37.52 5.26 -33.96
C ARG A 22 -36.67 4.05 -34.36
N GLN A 23 -37.30 2.97 -34.82
CA GLN A 23 -36.57 1.76 -35.24
C GLN A 23 -36.66 1.55 -36.76
N GLY A 24 -35.50 1.49 -37.43
CA GLY A 24 -35.39 1.18 -38.86
C GLY A 24 -34.16 1.77 -39.55
N LYS A 25 -32.95 1.25 -39.24
CA LYS A 25 -31.71 1.25 -40.06
C LYS A 25 -30.64 0.43 -39.33
N HIS A 26 -30.22 -0.70 -39.90
CA HIS A 26 -29.07 -1.52 -39.50
C HIS A 26 -27.78 -0.67 -39.52
N THR A 27 -26.73 -0.77 -38.69
CA THR A 27 -26.37 -1.52 -37.47
C THR A 27 -25.37 -0.59 -36.77
N LYS A 28 -25.48 -0.34 -35.46
CA LYS A 28 -24.40 0.23 -34.60
C LYS A 28 -24.92 0.28 -33.16
N LEU A 29 -24.45 -0.59 -32.27
CA LEU A 29 -24.43 -0.27 -30.84
C LEU A 29 -23.65 1.05 -30.73
N ARG A 30 -24.32 2.18 -30.48
CA ARG A 30 -23.63 3.44 -30.17
C ARG A 30 -22.83 3.15 -28.90
N SER A 31 -21.50 3.07 -29.02
CA SER A 31 -20.64 2.95 -27.85
C SER A 31 -20.90 4.16 -26.95
N LEU A 32 -21.12 3.93 -25.65
CA LEU A 32 -21.41 4.99 -24.68
C LEU A 32 -20.32 6.07 -24.63
N ILE A 33 -19.10 5.72 -25.04
CA ILE A 33 -17.99 6.67 -25.13
C ILE A 33 -18.26 7.85 -26.11
N ASN A 34 -19.11 7.63 -27.11
CA ASN A 34 -19.48 8.61 -28.15
C ASN A 34 -20.82 9.29 -27.86
N ASP A 35 -21.46 8.96 -26.74
CA ASP A 35 -22.65 9.66 -26.28
C ASP A 35 -22.20 10.91 -25.52
N GLU A 36 -22.52 12.08 -26.06
CA GLU A 36 -22.04 13.36 -25.52
C GLU A 36 -22.63 13.67 -24.13
N ASP A 37 -23.87 13.24 -23.84
CA ASP A 37 -24.50 13.46 -22.55
C ASP A 37 -23.84 12.58 -21.48
N PHE A 38 -23.64 11.29 -21.78
CA PHE A 38 -22.90 10.35 -20.92
C PHE A 38 -21.47 10.83 -20.64
N LYS A 39 -20.76 11.25 -21.70
CA LYS A 39 -19.40 11.78 -21.60
C LYS A 39 -19.36 13.05 -20.75
N ASN A 40 -20.28 13.98 -20.95
CA ASN A 40 -20.34 15.21 -20.17
C ASN A 40 -20.63 14.94 -18.69
N GLU A 41 -21.59 14.07 -18.36
CA GLU A 41 -21.89 13.71 -16.97
C GLU A 41 -20.67 13.09 -16.27
N CYS A 42 -20.00 12.12 -16.92
CA CYS A 42 -18.80 11.49 -16.38
C CYS A 42 -17.64 12.49 -16.21
N GLN A 43 -17.43 13.39 -17.18
CA GLN A 43 -16.36 14.39 -17.10
C GLN A 43 -16.64 15.47 -16.04
N VAL A 44 -17.90 15.88 -15.85
CA VAL A 44 -18.28 16.80 -14.76
C VAL A 44 -17.95 16.16 -13.42
N TRP A 45 -18.35 14.90 -13.22
CA TRP A 45 -18.05 14.18 -11.99
C TRP A 45 -16.54 14.03 -11.75
N LEU A 46 -15.78 13.62 -12.78
CA LEU A 46 -14.32 13.51 -12.69
C LEU A 46 -13.65 14.83 -12.30
N ARG A 47 -14.13 15.96 -12.81
CA ARG A 47 -13.60 17.30 -12.47
C ARG A 47 -13.89 17.70 -11.02
N GLN A 48 -15.00 17.24 -10.45
CA GLN A 48 -15.36 17.50 -9.05
C GLN A 48 -14.54 16.65 -8.06
N GLN A 49 -13.94 15.56 -8.52
CA GLN A 49 -13.12 14.69 -7.70
C GLN A 49 -11.73 15.29 -7.44
N THR A 50 -11.18 15.03 -6.26
CA THR A 50 -9.77 15.28 -5.99
C THR A 50 -8.91 14.40 -6.90
N PRO A 51 -7.72 14.84 -7.33
CA PRO A 51 -6.88 14.06 -8.22
C PRO A 51 -6.53 12.65 -7.71
N GLU A 52 -6.39 12.48 -6.39
CA GLU A 52 -6.10 11.21 -5.72
C GLU A 52 -7.30 10.24 -5.73
N SER A 53 -8.52 10.75 -5.81
CA SER A 53 -9.73 9.91 -5.88
C SER A 53 -10.16 9.61 -7.31
N ARG A 54 -9.59 10.29 -8.32
CA ARG A 54 -9.82 9.97 -9.73
C ARG A 54 -9.16 8.65 -10.07
N SER A 55 -9.98 7.62 -10.25
CA SER A 55 -9.52 6.29 -10.69
C SER A 55 -10.57 5.63 -11.59
N PRO A 56 -10.16 4.71 -12.49
CA PRO A 56 -11.08 3.89 -13.27
C PRO A 56 -12.08 3.13 -12.40
N THR A 57 -11.66 2.69 -11.21
CA THR A 57 -12.49 1.98 -10.24
C THR A 57 -13.58 2.89 -9.66
N ASN A 58 -13.24 4.11 -9.25
CA ASN A 58 -14.22 5.06 -8.73
C ASN A 58 -15.15 5.55 -9.84
N LEU A 59 -14.63 5.76 -11.06
CA LEU A 59 -15.45 6.08 -12.22
C LEU A 59 -16.45 4.96 -12.56
N LYS A 60 -16.02 3.70 -12.46
CA LYS A 60 -16.90 2.52 -12.61
C LYS A 60 -18.04 2.57 -11.60
N LYS A 61 -17.74 2.73 -10.30
CA LYS A 61 -18.76 2.83 -9.25
C LYS A 61 -19.76 3.95 -9.54
N TYR A 62 -19.27 5.14 -9.86
CA TYR A 62 -20.13 6.27 -10.21
C TYR A 62 -21.03 5.98 -11.41
N ILE A 63 -20.49 5.38 -12.48
CA ILE A 63 -21.27 5.03 -13.67
C ILE A 63 -22.38 4.02 -13.32
N GLU A 64 -22.07 2.97 -12.56
CA GLU A 64 -23.01 1.90 -12.20
C GLU A 64 -24.09 2.38 -11.23
N GLU A 65 -23.72 3.17 -10.22
CA GLU A 65 -24.63 3.59 -9.14
C GLU A 65 -25.42 4.85 -9.48
N THR A 66 -24.90 5.73 -10.34
CA THR A 66 -25.51 7.04 -10.62
C THR A 66 -25.89 7.25 -12.08
N VAL A 67 -25.01 6.92 -13.03
CA VAL A 67 -25.23 7.26 -14.44
C VAL A 67 -26.19 6.27 -15.12
N PHE A 68 -25.99 4.96 -14.93
CA PHE A 68 -26.87 3.93 -15.51
C PHE A 68 -28.33 4.03 -15.02
N PRO A 69 -28.62 4.28 -13.74
CA PRO A 69 -30.00 4.45 -13.28
C PRO A 69 -30.70 5.69 -13.87
N LYS A 70 -29.96 6.78 -14.14
CA LYS A 70 -30.52 8.01 -14.73
C LYS A 70 -30.78 7.89 -16.23
N LEU A 71 -29.93 7.16 -16.95
CA LEU A 71 -30.06 6.91 -18.39
C LEU A 71 -31.09 5.80 -18.68
N THR A 72 -32.33 6.06 -18.29
CA THR A 72 -33.43 5.09 -18.40
C THR A 72 -33.70 4.68 -19.86
N GLY A 73 -33.65 3.36 -20.11
CA GLY A 73 -34.20 2.72 -21.33
C GLY A 73 -33.25 2.43 -22.49
N HIS A 74 -32.06 3.05 -22.56
CA HIS A 74 -31.13 2.88 -23.70
C HIS A 74 -29.94 1.96 -23.44
N ILE A 75 -29.62 1.68 -22.17
CA ILE A 75 -28.49 0.84 -21.76
C ILE A 75 -29.03 -0.42 -21.08
N LYS A 76 -28.81 -1.59 -21.69
CA LYS A 76 -29.16 -2.91 -21.11
C LYS A 76 -28.08 -3.46 -20.17
N LYS A 77 -27.02 -2.70 -19.91
CA LYS A 77 -25.90 -3.11 -19.07
C LYS A 77 -26.01 -2.42 -17.72
N GLU A 78 -26.11 -3.23 -16.67
CA GLU A 78 -26.03 -2.78 -15.28
C GLU A 78 -24.58 -2.63 -14.82
N THR A 79 -23.63 -3.14 -15.60
CA THR A 79 -22.21 -3.15 -15.23
C THR A 79 -21.28 -2.74 -16.37
N ILE A 80 -20.14 -2.16 -15.99
CA ILE A 80 -19.04 -1.76 -16.85
C ILE A 80 -17.72 -2.27 -16.27
N SER A 81 -16.81 -2.73 -17.13
CA SER A 81 -15.49 -3.19 -16.65
C SER A 81 -14.60 -2.00 -16.28
N GLU A 82 -13.74 -2.16 -15.28
CA GLU A 82 -12.75 -1.13 -14.95
C GLU A 82 -11.85 -0.81 -16.15
N LYS A 83 -11.50 -1.82 -16.95
CA LYS A 83 -10.73 -1.67 -18.20
C LYS A 83 -11.42 -0.71 -19.17
N THR A 84 -12.76 -0.78 -19.27
CA THR A 84 -13.54 0.14 -20.10
C THR A 84 -13.49 1.57 -19.54
N CYS A 85 -13.66 1.75 -18.23
CA CYS A 85 -13.52 3.07 -17.58
C CYS A 85 -12.12 3.66 -17.77
N ARG A 86 -11.07 2.84 -17.70
CA ARG A 86 -9.69 3.25 -17.99
C ARG A 86 -9.54 3.76 -19.43
N ASN A 87 -10.08 3.02 -20.40
CA ASN A 87 -10.08 3.44 -21.80
C ASN A 87 -10.85 4.75 -22.00
N TYR A 88 -11.96 4.95 -21.28
CA TYR A 88 -12.72 6.20 -21.33
C TYR A 88 -11.90 7.37 -20.79
N MET A 89 -11.24 7.19 -19.64
CA MET A 89 -10.36 8.21 -19.07
C MET A 89 -9.24 8.61 -20.05
N HIS A 90 -8.57 7.64 -20.68
CA HIS A 90 -7.57 7.92 -21.72
C HIS A 90 -8.16 8.67 -22.92
N PHE A 91 -9.30 8.22 -23.42
CA PHE A 91 -9.99 8.87 -24.53
C PHE A 91 -10.41 10.31 -24.20
N TRP A 92 -10.78 10.58 -22.94
CA TRP A 92 -11.12 11.91 -22.45
C TRP A 92 -9.90 12.77 -22.06
N GLY A 93 -8.69 12.31 -22.38
CA GLY A 93 -7.46 13.07 -22.20
C GLY A 93 -6.83 12.97 -20.81
N TYR A 94 -7.27 12.02 -19.98
CA TYR A 94 -6.61 11.70 -18.72
C TYR A 94 -5.45 10.72 -18.95
N LYS A 95 -4.37 10.93 -18.20
CA LYS A 95 -3.21 10.05 -18.17
C LYS A 95 -2.88 9.70 -16.73
N TYR A 96 -2.41 8.48 -16.54
CA TYR A 96 -1.84 8.05 -15.28
C TYR A 96 -0.33 8.24 -15.36
N ASP A 97 0.20 9.18 -14.59
CA ASP A 97 1.62 9.53 -14.65
C ASP A 97 2.19 9.73 -13.25
N GLU A 98 3.51 9.56 -13.15
CA GLU A 98 4.28 9.72 -11.92
C GLU A 98 5.04 11.04 -11.96
N LYS A 99 4.86 11.88 -10.93
CA LYS A 99 5.77 13.00 -10.74
C LYS A 99 7.09 12.48 -10.19
N LYS A 100 8.09 12.31 -11.06
CA LYS A 100 9.43 11.86 -10.67
C LYS A 100 10.10 12.91 -9.77
N LYS A 101 10.38 12.56 -8.51
CA LYS A 101 11.44 13.22 -7.73
C LYS A 101 12.78 12.65 -8.19
N GLY A 102 13.85 13.45 -8.12
CA GLY A 102 15.19 13.05 -8.55
C GLY A 102 15.63 11.73 -7.92
N VAL A 103 16.31 10.90 -8.71
CA VAL A 103 16.79 9.59 -8.30
C VAL A 103 18.01 9.78 -7.40
N TYR A 104 17.97 9.22 -6.19
CA TYR A 104 19.15 9.07 -5.33
C TYR A 104 19.99 7.91 -5.88
N TYR A 105 21.25 8.18 -6.20
CA TYR A 105 22.19 7.15 -6.62
C TYR A 105 22.90 6.60 -5.38
N ASP A 106 22.43 5.46 -4.90
CA ASP A 106 22.86 4.81 -3.65
C ASP A 106 24.27 4.17 -3.71
N GLY A 107 25.05 4.43 -4.77
CA GLY A 107 26.43 3.94 -4.89
C GLY A 107 26.59 2.42 -4.78
N HIS A 108 25.50 1.64 -4.79
CA HIS A 108 25.51 0.22 -4.47
C HIS A 108 26.31 -0.65 -5.45
N GLU A 109 26.56 -0.13 -6.65
CA GLU A 109 27.34 -0.79 -7.71
C GLU A 109 28.84 -0.53 -7.60
N ARG A 110 29.29 0.28 -6.64
CA ARG A 110 30.71 0.52 -6.44
C ARG A 110 31.44 -0.81 -6.14
N PRO A 111 32.64 -1.04 -6.72
CA PRO A 111 33.34 -2.30 -6.57
C PRO A 111 33.57 -2.73 -5.11
N ASP A 112 33.92 -1.78 -4.24
CA ASP A 112 34.16 -2.01 -2.82
C ASP A 112 32.87 -2.39 -2.07
N VAL A 113 31.74 -1.77 -2.39
CA VAL A 113 30.42 -2.12 -1.83
C VAL A 113 30.00 -3.52 -2.27
N VAL A 114 30.22 -3.86 -3.54
CA VAL A 114 29.92 -5.20 -4.08
C VAL A 114 30.77 -6.27 -3.39
N GLU A 115 32.06 -6.00 -3.16
CA GLU A 115 32.95 -6.91 -2.44
C GLU A 115 32.50 -7.13 -0.99
N TYR A 116 32.23 -6.05 -0.25
CA TYR A 116 31.68 -6.13 1.10
C TYR A 116 30.37 -6.94 1.16
N ARG A 117 29.45 -6.72 0.21
CA ARG A 117 28.18 -7.46 0.15
C ARG A 117 28.39 -8.95 -0.10
N LYS A 118 29.40 -9.35 -0.89
CA LYS A 118 29.73 -10.77 -1.07
C LYS A 118 30.20 -11.42 0.22
N GLU A 119 31.04 -10.74 0.98
CA GLU A 119 31.50 -11.22 2.29
C GLU A 119 30.37 -11.28 3.32
N TRP A 120 29.50 -10.28 3.33
CA TRP A 120 28.29 -10.27 4.15
C TRP A 120 27.36 -11.43 3.80
N LEU A 121 27.09 -11.66 2.52
CA LEU A 121 26.26 -12.77 2.05
C LEU A 121 26.84 -14.11 2.51
N LYS A 122 28.17 -14.30 2.40
CA LYS A 122 28.83 -15.51 2.88
C LYS A 122 28.57 -15.74 4.37
N ARG A 123 28.67 -14.71 5.21
CA ARG A 123 28.37 -14.81 6.66
C ARG A 123 26.90 -15.15 6.91
N MET A 124 25.98 -14.48 6.22
CA MET A 124 24.55 -14.73 6.38
C MET A 124 24.13 -16.13 5.92
N PHE A 125 24.75 -16.67 4.86
CA PHE A 125 24.51 -18.05 4.43
C PHE A 125 24.98 -19.08 5.47
N GLU A 126 26.04 -18.78 6.22
CA GLU A 126 26.44 -19.63 7.34
C GLU A 126 25.42 -19.57 8.48
N TYR A 127 24.95 -18.37 8.86
CA TYR A 127 23.92 -18.25 9.89
C TYR A 127 22.59 -18.88 9.46
N LYS A 128 22.22 -18.77 8.18
CA LYS A 128 20.98 -19.34 7.63
C LYS A 128 20.84 -20.84 7.91
N LYS A 129 21.95 -21.59 8.02
CA LYS A 129 21.91 -23.03 8.34
C LYS A 129 21.28 -23.35 9.69
N SER A 130 21.32 -22.41 10.62
CA SER A 130 20.76 -22.52 11.97
C SER A 130 19.51 -21.67 12.16
N MET A 131 18.99 -21.04 11.10
CA MET A 131 17.75 -20.28 11.11
C MET A 131 16.59 -21.14 10.59
N LYS A 132 15.37 -20.86 11.05
CA LYS A 132 14.16 -21.35 10.38
C LYS A 132 14.07 -20.75 8.97
N ASP A 133 13.61 -21.58 8.04
CA ASP A 133 13.23 -21.13 6.69
C ASP A 133 11.72 -21.25 6.52
N PHE A 134 11.17 -20.58 5.52
CA PHE A 134 9.72 -20.54 5.29
C PHE A 134 9.44 -20.84 3.82
N ASP A 135 8.49 -21.74 3.56
CA ASP A 135 8.11 -22.21 2.23
C ASP A 135 6.58 -22.17 2.05
N GLY A 136 6.11 -22.49 0.84
CA GLY A 136 4.72 -22.34 0.42
C GLY A 136 4.45 -20.97 -0.19
N ASP A 137 3.37 -20.87 -0.98
CA ASP A 137 3.01 -19.63 -1.68
C ASP A 137 2.79 -18.43 -0.74
N MET A 138 2.42 -18.72 0.52
CA MET A 138 2.15 -17.74 1.56
C MET A 138 3.20 -17.74 2.69
N LEU A 139 4.31 -18.46 2.53
CA LEU A 139 5.35 -18.65 3.55
C LEU A 139 4.82 -19.24 4.88
N ASP A 140 3.80 -20.10 4.78
CA ASP A 140 3.10 -20.71 5.91
C ASP A 140 3.70 -22.05 6.37
N VAL A 141 4.62 -22.62 5.59
CA VAL A 141 5.33 -23.85 5.94
C VAL A 141 6.66 -23.50 6.60
N VAL A 142 6.79 -23.81 7.89
CA VAL A 142 8.04 -23.61 8.65
C VAL A 142 8.98 -24.80 8.44
N LEU A 143 10.20 -24.52 7.99
CA LEU A 143 11.28 -25.49 7.83
C LEU A 143 12.28 -25.34 8.98
N GLU A 144 12.31 -26.34 9.86
CA GLU A 144 13.19 -26.35 11.03
C GLU A 144 14.66 -26.62 10.64
N PRO A 145 15.63 -25.88 11.21
CA PRO A 145 17.04 -26.10 10.93
C PRO A 145 17.55 -27.42 11.50
N GLN A 146 18.53 -28.01 10.82
CA GLN A 146 19.22 -29.22 11.30
C GLN A 146 20.38 -28.80 12.22
N LEU A 147 20.10 -28.70 13.51
CA LEU A 147 21.07 -28.29 14.53
C LEU A 147 21.83 -29.51 15.08
N LYS A 148 23.14 -29.35 15.29
CA LYS A 148 23.94 -30.34 16.04
C LYS A 148 23.65 -30.25 17.54
N PRO A 149 24.01 -31.27 18.33
CA PRO A 149 24.04 -31.15 19.79
C PRO A 149 24.86 -29.92 20.20
N GLU A 150 24.30 -29.11 21.10
CA GLU A 150 24.86 -27.82 21.60
C GLU A 150 24.76 -26.61 20.64
N GLU A 151 24.35 -26.79 19.38
CA GLU A 151 24.05 -25.64 18.51
C GLU A 151 22.70 -25.01 18.88
N LYS A 152 22.68 -23.66 18.97
CA LYS A 152 21.46 -22.89 19.23
C LYS A 152 20.82 -22.45 17.92
N GLU A 153 19.50 -22.44 17.90
CA GLU A 153 18.74 -21.80 16.83
C GLU A 153 19.14 -20.32 16.74
N ILE A 154 19.34 -19.83 15.52
CA ILE A 154 19.59 -18.42 15.23
C ILE A 154 18.29 -17.78 14.74
N VAL A 155 17.96 -16.62 15.28
CA VAL A 155 16.81 -15.83 14.84
C VAL A 155 17.31 -14.49 14.30
N GLN A 156 17.02 -14.22 13.04
CA GLN A 156 17.30 -12.92 12.45
C GLN A 156 16.27 -11.91 12.95
N VAL A 157 16.75 -10.77 13.46
CA VAL A 157 15.93 -9.62 13.79
C VAL A 157 16.37 -8.47 12.91
N THR A 158 15.43 -7.86 12.18
CA THR A 158 15.69 -6.70 11.31
C THR A 158 15.08 -5.45 11.92
N HIS A 159 15.75 -4.33 11.73
CA HIS A 159 15.31 -3.02 12.18
C HIS A 159 15.40 -2.00 11.05
N ASP A 160 14.43 -1.09 10.98
CA ASP A 160 14.42 0.03 10.05
C ASP A 160 13.56 1.18 10.60
N GLU A 161 13.78 2.39 10.09
CA GLU A 161 12.98 3.57 10.40
C GLU A 161 12.26 4.12 9.15
N CYS A 162 10.98 4.46 9.32
CA CYS A 162 10.18 5.05 8.28
C CYS A 162 9.61 6.39 8.71
N HIS A 163 9.66 7.38 7.82
CA HIS A 163 9.03 8.67 8.01
C HIS A 163 7.75 8.80 7.18
N PHE A 164 6.67 9.18 7.87
CA PHE A 164 5.39 9.53 7.29
C PHE A 164 5.13 11.02 7.47
N TYR A 165 4.66 11.68 6.43
CA TYR A 165 4.34 13.10 6.45
C TYR A 165 2.86 13.36 6.20
N ALA A 166 2.32 14.40 6.83
CA ALA A 166 0.90 14.77 6.71
C ALA A 166 0.49 15.10 5.26
N ASN A 167 1.45 15.58 4.45
CA ASN A 167 1.21 15.89 3.04
C ASN A 167 1.81 14.82 2.10
N ASP A 168 2.14 13.63 2.61
CA ASP A 168 2.38 12.48 1.74
C ASP A 168 1.09 12.14 1.00
N GLY A 169 1.19 12.04 -0.32
CA GLY A 169 0.07 11.75 -1.19
C GLY A 169 0.47 10.75 -2.24
N GLN A 170 -0.53 10.19 -2.96
CA GLN A 170 -0.28 9.22 -4.02
C GLN A 170 0.71 9.77 -5.04
N ARG A 171 1.81 9.03 -5.30
CA ARG A 171 2.86 9.45 -6.25
C ARG A 171 2.38 9.48 -7.70
N LYS A 172 1.41 8.61 -8.01
CA LYS A 172 0.78 8.47 -9.33
C LYS A 172 -0.70 8.78 -9.22
N ILE A 173 -1.17 9.70 -10.04
CA ILE A 173 -2.56 10.17 -10.05
C ILE A 173 -3.04 10.32 -11.49
N TRP A 174 -4.36 10.27 -11.69
CA TRP A 174 -4.96 10.50 -13.00
C TRP A 174 -5.14 11.99 -13.26
N MET A 175 -4.37 12.53 -14.20
CA MET A 175 -4.32 13.96 -14.52
C MET A 175 -4.76 14.21 -15.95
N LYS A 176 -5.44 15.33 -16.20
CA LYS A 176 -5.72 15.76 -17.58
C LYS A 176 -4.47 16.41 -18.18
N LYS A 177 -4.30 16.32 -19.52
CA LYS A 177 -3.11 16.78 -20.26
C LYS A 177 -2.63 18.22 -19.93
N ASP A 178 -3.54 19.10 -19.53
CA ASP A 178 -3.27 20.52 -19.24
C ASP A 178 -3.65 20.90 -17.80
N GLU A 179 -3.71 19.93 -16.89
CA GLU A 179 -4.05 20.16 -15.48
C GLU A 179 -2.79 20.18 -14.61
N ASP A 180 -2.45 21.36 -14.10
CA ASP A 180 -1.39 21.52 -13.12
C ASP A 180 -1.94 21.34 -11.70
N ILE A 181 -1.67 20.19 -11.10
CA ILE A 181 -2.04 19.91 -9.72
C ILE A 181 -0.95 20.44 -8.81
N LEU A 182 -1.23 21.59 -8.18
CA LEU A 182 -0.39 22.14 -7.13
C LEU A 182 -0.56 21.32 -5.86
N ARG A 183 0.51 20.65 -5.44
CA ARG A 183 0.61 20.09 -4.08
C ARG A 183 1.26 21.09 -3.15
N SER A 184 0.90 21.02 -1.88
CA SER A 184 1.57 21.81 -0.85
C SER A 184 3.08 21.62 -0.96
N LYS A 185 3.83 22.73 -1.02
CA LYS A 185 5.30 22.71 -0.96
C LYS A 185 5.79 22.30 0.42
N HIS A 186 4.99 22.56 1.45
CA HIS A 186 5.31 22.17 2.82
C HIS A 186 5.03 20.68 2.99
N ILE A 187 5.98 19.97 3.57
CA ILE A 187 5.88 18.52 3.78
C ILE A 187 4.88 18.21 4.92
N GLY A 188 4.56 19.19 5.77
CA GLY A 188 3.58 19.07 6.85
C GLY A 188 4.21 18.50 8.12
N ARG A 189 3.37 18.11 9.08
CA ARG A 189 3.83 17.39 10.28
C ARG A 189 4.32 15.99 9.90
N SER A 190 5.22 15.43 10.69
CA SER A 190 5.84 14.14 10.40
C SER A 190 5.79 13.22 11.60
N ILE A 191 5.58 11.93 11.35
CA ILE A 191 5.77 10.87 12.33
C ILE A 191 6.85 9.94 11.79
N MET A 192 7.86 9.69 12.61
CA MET A 192 8.86 8.64 12.42
C MET A 192 8.38 7.40 13.18
N VAL A 193 8.46 6.26 12.53
CA VAL A 193 8.18 4.95 13.12
C VAL A 193 9.45 4.12 13.03
N SER A 194 9.92 3.63 14.17
CA SER A 194 11.08 2.74 14.29
C SER A 194 10.59 1.41 14.84
N ALA A 195 10.91 0.28 14.20
CA ALA A 195 10.37 -1.03 14.58
C ALA A 195 11.38 -2.15 14.39
N PHE A 196 11.33 -3.16 15.28
CA PHE A 196 12.06 -4.42 15.14
C PHE A 196 11.14 -5.55 14.70
N LEU A 197 11.57 -6.32 13.71
CA LEU A 197 10.82 -7.44 13.16
C LEU A 197 11.66 -8.72 13.13
N CYS A 198 11.01 -9.87 13.25
CA CYS A 198 11.60 -11.17 12.99
C CYS A 198 10.67 -12.02 12.10
N PRO A 199 11.20 -12.96 11.29
CA PRO A 199 10.38 -13.73 10.36
C PRO A 199 9.23 -14.53 10.99
N CYS A 200 9.43 -15.06 12.21
CA CYS A 200 8.47 -15.93 12.89
C CYS A 200 7.30 -15.18 13.58
N HIS A 201 7.52 -13.93 14.04
CA HIS A 201 6.50 -13.17 14.77
C HIS A 201 6.06 -11.88 14.05
N GLY A 202 6.71 -11.53 12.94
CA GLY A 202 6.55 -10.21 12.34
C GLY A 202 7.12 -9.17 13.28
N LEU A 203 6.28 -8.27 13.81
CA LEU A 203 6.72 -7.31 14.81
C LEU A 203 7.15 -8.00 16.10
N LEU A 204 8.29 -7.60 16.68
CA LEU A 204 8.65 -8.05 18.03
C LEU A 204 7.66 -7.48 19.04
N GLN A 205 6.72 -8.33 19.44
CA GLN A 205 5.62 -7.99 20.33
C GLN A 205 5.25 -9.19 21.20
N LEU A 206 5.07 -8.93 22.49
CA LEU A 206 4.59 -9.92 23.45
C LEU A 206 3.06 -10.00 23.40
N SER A 207 2.52 -11.19 23.67
CA SER A 207 1.09 -11.34 23.99
C SER A 207 0.77 -10.69 25.34
N ASP A 208 -0.51 -10.42 25.61
CA ASP A 208 -0.92 -9.86 26.91
C ASP A 208 -0.59 -10.83 28.06
N GLU A 209 -0.68 -12.14 27.83
CA GLU A 209 -0.31 -13.17 28.80
C GLU A 209 1.20 -13.18 29.07
N GLN A 210 2.02 -13.08 28.02
CA GLN A 210 3.48 -13.00 28.15
C GLN A 210 3.91 -11.74 28.90
N LEU A 211 3.24 -10.61 28.70
CA LEU A 211 3.52 -9.38 29.44
C LEU A 211 3.10 -9.50 30.91
N GLN A 212 1.95 -10.12 31.20
CA GLN A 212 1.49 -10.34 32.58
C GLN A 212 2.46 -11.20 33.41
N VAL A 213 3.05 -12.24 32.81
CA VAL A 213 4.03 -13.10 33.50
C VAL A 213 5.43 -12.48 33.57
N ASN A 214 5.70 -11.43 32.80
CA ASN A 214 6.96 -10.68 32.80
C ASN A 214 6.73 -9.20 33.18
N PRO A 215 6.27 -8.88 34.40
CA PRO A 215 5.90 -7.52 34.80
C PRO A 215 7.09 -6.53 34.89
N HIS A 216 8.32 -7.03 34.76
CA HIS A 216 9.53 -6.22 34.69
C HIS A 216 9.78 -5.63 33.29
N ILE A 217 9.02 -6.08 32.29
CA ILE A 217 9.09 -5.57 30.92
C ILE A 217 8.14 -4.38 30.81
N GLU A 218 8.69 -3.21 30.52
CA GLU A 218 7.90 -1.97 30.42
C GLU A 218 7.14 -1.86 29.09
N HIS A 219 7.69 -2.47 28.03
CA HIS A 219 7.19 -2.32 26.67
C HIS A 219 6.66 -3.64 26.12
N LYS A 220 5.39 -3.65 25.68
CA LYS A 220 4.78 -4.81 25.01
C LYS A 220 5.40 -5.07 23.64
N GLU A 221 5.82 -4.02 22.94
CA GLU A 221 6.29 -4.07 21.56
C GLU A 221 7.53 -3.22 21.35
N ALA A 222 8.41 -3.67 20.45
CA ALA A 222 9.62 -2.94 20.08
C ALA A 222 9.33 -1.93 18.94
N VAL A 223 8.37 -1.04 19.16
CA VAL A 223 7.97 0.03 18.24
C VAL A 223 8.02 1.38 18.94
N VAL A 224 8.63 2.35 18.27
CA VAL A 224 8.67 3.74 18.72
C VAL A 224 8.06 4.63 17.64
N LEU A 225 7.06 5.43 18.03
CA LEU A 225 6.52 6.52 17.21
C LEU A 225 6.98 7.86 17.78
N ARG A 226 7.53 8.71 16.91
CA ARG A 226 7.97 10.06 17.30
C ARG A 226 7.61 11.10 16.27
N SER A 227 7.24 12.29 16.73
CA SER A 227 7.05 13.44 15.86
C SER A 227 8.24 14.38 15.98
N ILE A 228 8.87 14.71 14.86
CA ILE A 228 10.02 15.64 14.83
C ILE A 228 9.63 16.99 15.47
N GLN A 229 8.38 17.42 15.27
CA GLN A 229 7.90 18.71 15.74
C GLN A 229 7.69 18.78 17.26
N SER A 230 7.42 17.65 17.92
CA SER A 230 7.19 17.59 19.37
C SER A 230 8.40 17.05 20.13
N ASP A 231 9.03 16.02 19.57
CA ASP A 231 10.01 15.20 20.28
C ASP A 231 11.44 15.47 19.78
N GLY A 232 11.59 16.24 18.70
CA GLY A 232 12.87 16.47 18.05
C GLY A 232 13.33 15.33 17.16
N TYR A 233 14.59 15.41 16.70
CA TYR A 233 15.17 14.42 15.79
C TYR A 233 15.48 13.09 16.47
N TRP A 234 15.35 12.00 15.70
CA TRP A 234 15.89 10.69 16.04
C TRP A 234 17.42 10.75 16.08
N LYS A 235 18.02 10.08 17.07
CA LYS A 235 19.47 10.09 17.34
C LYS A 235 19.88 8.68 17.77
N SER A 236 21.18 8.39 17.69
CA SER A 236 21.79 7.13 18.14
C SER A 236 21.35 6.73 19.56
N GLU A 237 21.31 7.67 20.51
CA GLU A 237 20.88 7.44 21.90
C GLU A 237 19.48 6.82 21.97
N HIS A 238 18.54 7.28 21.13
CA HIS A 238 17.18 6.77 21.12
C HIS A 238 17.09 5.38 20.48
N MET A 239 17.94 5.08 19.50
CA MET A 239 18.04 3.75 18.90
C MET A 239 18.61 2.75 19.92
N LEU A 240 19.67 3.14 20.64
CA LEU A 240 20.24 2.33 21.72
C LEU A 240 19.22 2.08 22.83
N ASP A 241 18.48 3.12 23.24
CA ASP A 241 17.41 3.01 24.23
C ASP A 241 16.34 2.00 23.79
N GLN A 242 15.83 2.12 22.55
CA GLN A 242 14.87 1.18 21.99
C GLN A 242 15.42 -0.25 21.93
N LEU A 243 16.68 -0.43 21.50
CA LEU A 243 17.32 -1.73 21.39
C LEU A 243 17.45 -2.42 22.76
N VAL A 244 17.98 -1.69 23.75
CA VAL A 244 18.30 -2.23 25.08
C VAL A 244 17.05 -2.43 25.93
N HIS A 245 16.10 -1.50 25.88
CA HIS A 245 14.95 -1.50 26.78
C HIS A 245 13.68 -2.10 26.17
N GLN A 246 13.62 -2.27 24.84
CA GLN A 246 12.47 -2.89 24.17
C GLN A 246 12.85 -4.16 23.41
N ALA A 247 13.74 -4.05 22.42
CA ALA A 247 13.94 -5.13 21.47
C ALA A 247 14.62 -6.37 22.08
N ILE A 248 15.71 -6.20 22.85
CA ILE A 248 16.42 -7.31 23.48
C ILE A 248 15.55 -8.03 24.52
N PRO A 249 14.91 -7.34 25.49
CA PRO A 249 14.07 -8.03 26.48
C PRO A 249 12.89 -8.78 25.87
N ILE A 250 12.22 -8.20 24.87
CA ILE A 250 11.13 -8.87 24.14
C ILE A 250 11.68 -10.09 23.38
N PHE A 251 12.84 -9.96 22.73
CA PHE A 251 13.47 -11.06 22.01
C PHE A 251 13.77 -12.25 22.92
N GLU A 252 14.34 -12.02 24.11
CA GLU A 252 14.71 -13.07 25.06
C GLU A 252 13.49 -13.86 25.55
N ILE A 253 12.33 -13.20 25.71
CA ILE A 253 11.07 -13.83 26.09
C ILE A 253 10.48 -14.64 24.94
N LEU A 254 10.51 -14.11 23.72
CA LEU A 254 9.94 -14.77 22.54
C LEU A 254 10.78 -15.96 22.07
N HIS A 255 12.10 -15.93 22.30
CA HIS A 255 13.04 -16.91 21.75
C HIS A 255 13.99 -17.46 22.83
N PRO A 256 13.47 -18.13 23.87
CA PRO A 256 14.30 -18.65 24.94
C PRO A 256 15.33 -19.66 24.41
N GLY A 257 16.59 -19.46 24.76
CA GLY A 257 17.69 -20.33 24.35
C GLY A 257 18.19 -20.13 22.91
N CYS A 258 17.61 -19.21 22.15
CA CYS A 258 18.05 -18.87 20.80
C CYS A 258 19.16 -17.79 20.81
N THR A 259 19.83 -17.61 19.68
CA THR A 259 20.78 -16.50 19.45
C THR A 259 20.19 -15.50 18.47
N GLY A 260 20.10 -14.24 18.86
CA GLY A 260 19.61 -13.16 17.99
C GLY A 260 20.71 -12.59 17.09
N VAL A 261 20.44 -12.48 15.79
CA VAL A 261 21.27 -11.73 14.84
C VAL A 261 20.51 -10.46 14.44
N PHE A 262 20.86 -9.35 15.08
CA PHE A 262 20.23 -8.05 14.85
C PHE A 262 20.89 -7.35 13.65
N CYS A 263 20.09 -7.03 12.64
CA CYS A 263 20.50 -6.43 11.38
C CYS A 263 19.97 -4.99 11.31
N PHE A 264 20.89 -4.05 11.13
CA PHE A 264 20.63 -2.63 10.97
C PHE A 264 21.15 -2.17 9.61
N ASP A 265 20.63 -1.04 9.14
CA ASP A 265 21.26 -0.33 8.02
C ASP A 265 22.58 0.35 8.48
N GLN A 266 23.28 0.97 7.54
CA GLN A 266 24.55 1.65 7.82
C GLN A 266 24.36 3.17 8.01
N SER A 267 23.19 3.61 8.46
CA SER A 267 22.96 5.04 8.73
C SER A 267 23.94 5.56 9.77
N THR A 268 24.23 6.86 9.72
CA THR A 268 25.15 7.51 10.65
C THR A 268 24.73 7.37 12.11
N ASN A 269 23.44 7.17 12.38
CA ASN A 269 22.93 6.97 13.73
C ASN A 269 23.27 5.58 14.28
N HIS A 270 23.33 4.54 13.45
CA HIS A 270 23.74 3.19 13.90
C HIS A 270 25.26 3.06 14.01
N ASN A 271 26.01 3.92 13.31
CA ASN A 271 27.48 3.95 13.35
C ASN A 271 28.06 4.94 14.39
N ALA A 272 27.24 5.40 15.34
CA ALA A 272 27.72 6.29 16.40
C ALA A 272 28.71 5.55 17.33
N MET A 273 29.87 6.16 17.55
CA MET A 273 30.88 5.65 18.48
C MET A 273 30.49 5.98 19.92
N ALA A 274 30.99 5.20 20.88
CA ALA A 274 30.88 5.54 22.29
C ALA A 274 31.50 6.92 22.57
N GLY A 275 30.92 7.68 23.49
CA GLY A 275 31.54 8.90 24.00
C GLY A 275 32.81 8.58 24.77
N ASP A 276 33.74 9.55 24.79
CA ASP A 276 34.99 9.47 25.57
C ASP A 276 34.75 9.35 27.09
#